data_AF-A0A5M8RLD9-F1
#
_entry.id   AF-A0A5M8RLD9-F1
#
_cell.length_a   1.000
_cell.length_b   1.000
_cell.length_c   1.000
_cell.angle_alpha   90.00
_cell.angle_beta   90.00
_cell.angle_gamma   90.00
#
_symmetry.space_group_name_H-M   'P 1'
#
loop_
_entity.id
_entity.type
_entity.pdbx_description
1 polymer ?
#
loop_
_entity_poly.entity_id
_entity_poly.type
_entity_poly.pdbx_seq_one_letter_code
_entity_poly.pdbx_strand_id
1 'polypeptide(L)'
;MNIRDTVKLALFTEKLKDSLSKQSNTKKSETEASTKKDTLTISKEAEEAQKNGQSGKPQMNGAQSAIYSLYVDRQRLSSTIEETLSENGITLAENESIQIHIDGKNHITVEGTLDDQKRAQIEKALNGVEQLAARLLSHWDLVGEQNGTPIDKVVYEKWHVNEFLKTMAGLTLSDVGLNEAGEITGGNEKLDRIIQAAADPKSDLENSFQNMLKKLKNVLKKGPDTIADRSASFGYSGGTLIDMNVSKGFSTGQIEEWLDDSFLRKAILNG
;
A
#
# COMPACT_ATOMS: atom_id res chain seq x y z
N MET A 1 -14.03 5.64 8.55
CA MET A 1 -12.74 5.84 9.26
C MET A 1 -12.38 7.31 9.09
N ASN A 2 -11.87 8.01 10.11
CA ASN A 2 -11.60 9.45 9.99
C ASN A 2 -10.35 9.64 9.09
N ILE A 3 -10.34 10.63 8.19
CA ILE A 3 -9.22 10.99 7.30
C ILE A 3 -7.87 11.05 8.06
N ARG A 4 -7.94 11.41 9.35
CA ARG A 4 -6.82 11.41 10.30
C ARG A 4 -6.12 10.05 10.47
N ASP A 5 -6.83 8.94 10.34
CA ASP A 5 -6.29 7.59 10.50
C ASP A 5 -5.66 7.07 9.20
N THR A 6 -6.18 7.49 8.03
CA THR A 6 -5.61 7.22 6.70
C THR A 6 -4.28 7.95 6.51
N VAL A 7 -4.17 9.20 6.98
CA VAL A 7 -2.92 9.98 6.96
C VAL A 7 -1.86 9.37 7.90
N LYS A 8 -2.25 8.82 9.05
CA LYS A 8 -1.32 8.14 9.97
C LYS A 8 -0.71 6.87 9.37
N LEU A 9 -1.45 6.17 8.52
CA LEU A 9 -0.97 4.95 7.87
C LEU A 9 0.04 5.26 6.75
N ALA A 10 -0.23 6.28 5.92
CA ALA A 10 0.73 6.76 4.93
C ALA A 10 2.02 7.27 5.59
N LEU A 11 1.89 8.02 6.69
CA LEU A 11 3.02 8.49 7.50
C LEU A 11 3.81 7.35 8.15
N PHE A 12 3.16 6.22 8.49
CA PHE A 12 3.84 5.06 9.06
C PHE A 12 4.71 4.37 8.02
N THR A 13 4.20 4.17 6.81
CA THR A 13 4.94 3.59 5.68
C THR A 13 6.09 4.48 5.23
N GLU A 14 5.94 5.81 5.26
CA GLU A 14 7.02 6.75 4.92
C GLU A 14 8.08 6.89 6.02
N LYS A 15 7.70 6.97 7.30
CA LYS A 15 8.67 6.99 8.40
C LYS A 15 9.48 5.69 8.48
N LEU A 16 8.90 4.55 8.09
CA LEU A 16 9.63 3.28 7.95
C LEU A 16 10.67 3.33 6.82
N LYS A 17 10.37 3.99 5.69
CA LYS A 17 11.33 4.22 4.60
C LYS A 17 12.50 5.12 5.02
N ASP A 18 12.26 6.15 5.82
CA ASP A 18 13.31 7.04 6.34
C ASP A 18 14.27 6.35 7.33
N SER A 19 13.80 5.33 8.03
CA SER A 19 14.64 4.51 8.92
C SER A 19 15.58 3.60 8.12
N LEU A 20 15.12 3.09 6.98
CA LEU A 20 15.91 2.21 6.10
C LEU A 20 17.06 2.94 5.41
N SER A 21 16.89 4.24 5.09
CA SER A 21 17.95 5.05 4.47
C SER A 21 19.04 5.49 5.46
N LYS A 22 18.73 5.62 6.75
CA LYS A 22 19.67 6.06 7.79
C LYS A 22 20.57 4.95 8.33
N GLN A 23 20.23 3.68 8.12
CA GLN A 23 21.07 2.55 8.57
C GLN A 23 22.14 2.10 7.55
N SER A 24 22.12 2.59 6.30
CA SER A 24 23.02 2.08 5.25
C SER A 24 24.23 2.94 4.91
N ASN A 25 24.43 4.14 5.45
CA ASN A 25 25.51 5.02 5.00
C ASN A 25 26.46 5.48 6.12
N THR A 26 27.60 4.79 6.24
CA THR A 26 28.83 5.36 6.81
C THR A 26 29.83 5.63 5.68
N LYS A 27 30.16 6.92 5.48
CA LYS A 27 31.22 7.58 4.67
C LYS A 27 30.92 8.05 3.23
N LYS A 28 30.95 9.40 3.11
CA LYS A 28 31.38 10.32 2.00
C LYS A 28 30.71 10.14 0.61
N SER A 29 30.36 11.15 -0.18
CA SER A 29 30.79 12.54 -0.38
C SER A 29 29.71 13.27 -1.21
N GLU A 30 29.77 14.60 -1.22
CA GLU A 30 28.84 15.58 -1.81
C GLU A 30 28.46 15.39 -3.30
N THR A 31 27.27 15.93 -3.59
CA THR A 31 26.77 16.59 -4.83
C THR A 31 25.84 15.78 -5.73
N GLU A 32 24.53 16.03 -5.58
CA GLU A 32 23.61 16.47 -6.65
C GLU A 32 22.20 16.58 -6.04
N ALA A 33 21.69 17.82 -5.94
CA ALA A 33 20.36 18.11 -5.44
C ALA A 33 19.31 17.74 -6.50
N SER A 34 18.92 16.48 -6.52
CA SER A 34 17.65 16.05 -7.12
C SER A 34 16.53 16.42 -6.15
N THR A 35 15.72 17.41 -6.54
CA THR A 35 14.50 17.82 -5.84
C THR A 35 13.45 16.71 -5.92
N LYS A 36 13.63 15.67 -5.10
CA LYS A 36 12.54 14.80 -4.67
C LYS A 36 11.54 15.67 -3.91
N LYS A 37 10.42 16.00 -4.56
CA LYS A 37 9.26 16.57 -3.85
C LYS A 37 8.72 15.50 -2.92
N ASP A 38 9.13 15.64 -1.67
CA ASP A 38 8.76 14.81 -0.54
C ASP A 38 7.22 14.83 -0.38
N THR A 39 6.62 13.66 -0.18
CA THR A 39 5.17 13.51 0.03
C THR A 39 4.71 14.24 1.31
N LEU A 40 5.65 14.45 2.25
CA LEU A 40 5.54 15.33 3.42
C LEU A 40 5.34 16.80 3.05
N THR A 41 5.95 17.28 1.95
CA THR A 41 5.75 18.65 1.45
C THR A 41 4.34 18.82 0.90
N ILE A 42 3.79 17.80 0.23
CA ILE A 42 2.43 17.83 -0.34
C ILE A 42 1.37 17.89 0.77
N SER A 43 1.58 17.16 1.88
CA SER A 43 0.65 17.18 3.02
C SER A 43 0.70 18.49 3.81
N LYS A 44 1.88 19.12 3.94
CA LYS A 44 2.00 20.47 4.53
C LYS A 44 1.46 21.56 3.61
N GLU A 45 1.71 21.48 2.30
CA GLU A 45 1.12 22.40 1.32
C GLU A 45 -0.41 22.27 1.29
N ALA A 46 -0.96 21.08 1.48
CA ALA A 46 -2.41 20.88 1.59
C ALA A 46 -3.01 21.48 2.88
N GLU A 47 -2.32 21.37 4.02
CA GLU A 47 -2.73 22.01 5.29
C GLU A 47 -2.54 23.54 5.28
N GLU A 48 -1.48 24.05 4.65
CA GLU A 48 -1.23 25.49 4.51
C GLU A 48 -2.15 26.14 3.46
N ALA A 49 -2.49 25.44 2.37
CA ALA A 49 -3.48 25.89 1.39
C ALA A 49 -4.90 26.01 1.96
N GLN A 50 -5.23 25.23 3.01
CA GLN A 50 -6.49 25.38 3.74
C GLN A 50 -6.53 26.63 4.63
N LYS A 51 -5.38 27.15 5.08
CA LYS A 51 -5.31 28.34 5.95
C LYS A 51 -5.26 29.67 5.21
N ASN A 52 -4.78 29.71 3.96
CA ASN A 52 -4.51 30.97 3.24
C ASN A 52 -5.29 31.18 1.92
N GLY A 53 -6.33 30.38 1.64
CA GLY A 53 -7.02 30.39 0.34
C GLY A 53 -8.08 31.47 0.13
N GLN A 54 -7.70 32.76 0.09
CA GLN A 54 -8.53 33.79 -0.55
C GLN A 54 -8.22 33.81 -2.07
N SER A 55 -8.78 32.87 -2.84
CA SER A 55 -8.90 33.01 -4.31
C SER A 55 -9.99 32.09 -4.87
N GLY A 56 -10.84 32.65 -5.74
CA GLY A 56 -12.08 32.03 -6.24
C GLY A 56 -11.91 30.92 -7.29
N LYS A 57 -11.11 29.87 -7.00
CA LYS A 57 -11.21 28.59 -7.71
C LYS A 57 -11.96 27.60 -6.82
N PRO A 58 -13.03 26.93 -7.29
CA PRO A 58 -13.66 25.86 -6.52
C PRO A 58 -12.60 24.78 -6.24
N GLN A 59 -12.35 24.52 -4.96
CA GLN A 59 -11.46 23.46 -4.50
C GLN A 59 -12.23 22.13 -4.45
N MET A 60 -11.56 21.02 -4.76
CA MET A 60 -12.16 19.69 -4.56
C MET A 60 -12.60 19.52 -3.11
N ASN A 61 -13.80 19.01 -2.90
CA ASN A 61 -14.20 18.54 -1.57
C ASN A 61 -13.47 17.23 -1.22
N GLY A 62 -13.61 16.78 0.04
CA GLY A 62 -12.89 15.60 0.52
C GLY A 62 -13.18 14.31 -0.28
N ALA A 63 -14.42 14.10 -0.73
CA ALA A 63 -14.79 12.94 -1.52
C ALA A 63 -14.20 13.02 -2.95
N GLN A 64 -14.30 14.19 -3.59
CA GLN A 64 -13.69 14.44 -4.90
C GLN A 64 -12.17 14.24 -4.86
N SER A 65 -11.51 14.75 -3.83
CA SER A 65 -10.06 14.59 -3.65
C SER A 65 -9.66 13.12 -3.47
N ALA A 66 -10.45 12.34 -2.72
CA ALA A 66 -10.22 10.91 -2.54
C ALA A 66 -10.37 10.12 -3.86
N ILE A 67 -11.44 10.38 -4.62
CA ILE A 67 -11.68 9.75 -5.93
C ILE A 67 -10.57 10.11 -6.91
N TYR A 68 -10.19 11.38 -6.99
CA TYR A 68 -9.08 11.82 -7.86
C TYR A 68 -7.75 11.18 -7.45
N SER A 69 -7.48 11.06 -6.15
CA SER A 69 -6.26 10.41 -5.66
C SER A 69 -6.20 8.93 -6.04
N LEU A 70 -7.33 8.21 -5.97
CA LEU A 70 -7.40 6.81 -6.42
C LEU A 70 -7.19 6.69 -7.93
N TYR A 71 -7.76 7.60 -8.73
CA TYR A 71 -7.46 7.65 -10.16
C TYR A 71 -5.95 7.79 -10.44
N VAL A 72 -5.30 8.76 -9.80
CA VAL A 72 -3.85 9.00 -9.98
C VAL A 72 -3.02 7.80 -9.50
N ASP A 73 -3.39 7.20 -8.38
CA ASP A 73 -2.73 6.01 -7.86
C ASP A 73 -2.84 4.82 -8.83
N ARG A 74 -4.01 4.62 -9.44
CA ARG A 74 -4.23 3.61 -10.49
C ARG A 74 -3.32 3.83 -11.69
N GLN A 75 -3.18 5.07 -12.17
CA GLN A 75 -2.27 5.38 -13.28
C GLN A 75 -0.83 5.01 -12.91
N ARG A 76 -0.37 5.39 -11.71
CA ARG A 76 0.97 5.06 -11.23
C ARG A 76 1.21 3.56 -11.12
N LEU A 77 0.23 2.81 -10.62
CA LEU A 77 0.29 1.35 -10.55
C LEU A 77 0.36 0.73 -11.95
N SER A 78 -0.45 1.24 -12.89
CA SER A 78 -0.43 0.78 -14.29
C SER A 78 0.92 1.04 -14.95
N SER A 79 1.49 2.24 -14.79
CA SER A 79 2.83 2.59 -15.28
C SER A 79 3.92 1.75 -14.63
N THR A 80 3.86 1.53 -13.31
CA THR A 80 4.85 0.70 -12.61
C THR A 80 4.86 -0.73 -13.16
N ILE A 81 3.68 -1.30 -13.41
CA ILE A 81 3.56 -2.63 -14.01
C ILE A 81 4.13 -2.62 -15.43
N GLU A 82 3.73 -1.67 -16.28
CA GLU A 82 4.19 -1.58 -17.67
C GLU A 82 5.72 -1.43 -17.76
N GLU A 83 6.28 -0.49 -16.99
CA GLU A 83 7.72 -0.26 -16.89
C GLU A 83 8.44 -1.54 -16.44
N THR A 84 7.96 -2.18 -15.38
CA THR A 84 8.54 -3.44 -14.87
C THR A 84 8.54 -4.55 -15.91
N LEU A 85 7.43 -4.74 -16.63
CA LEU A 85 7.34 -5.75 -17.69
C LEU A 85 8.32 -5.42 -18.82
N SER A 86 8.35 -4.17 -19.27
CA SER A 86 9.21 -3.72 -20.37
C SER A 86 10.70 -3.84 -20.03
N GLU A 87 11.12 -3.47 -18.81
CA GLU A 87 12.51 -3.58 -18.33
C GLU A 87 12.98 -5.03 -18.25
N ASN A 88 12.06 -5.98 -18.05
CA ASN A 88 12.32 -7.40 -18.04
C ASN A 88 12.17 -8.07 -19.42
N GLY A 89 11.95 -7.28 -20.48
CA GLY A 89 11.79 -7.77 -21.85
C GLY A 89 10.48 -8.54 -22.07
N ILE A 90 9.48 -8.32 -21.23
CA ILE A 90 8.17 -8.97 -21.30
C ILE A 90 7.22 -8.04 -22.03
N THR A 91 6.62 -8.52 -23.12
CA THR A 91 5.59 -7.80 -23.87
C THR A 91 4.29 -8.57 -23.83
N LEU A 92 3.19 -7.89 -23.50
CA LEU A 92 1.84 -8.42 -23.66
C LEU A 92 1.34 -8.06 -25.07
N ALA A 93 0.74 -9.01 -25.78
CA ALA A 93 0.11 -8.69 -27.05
C ALA A 93 -1.08 -7.74 -26.85
N GLU A 94 -1.47 -6.99 -27.87
CA GLU A 94 -2.52 -5.95 -27.78
C GLU A 94 -3.87 -6.49 -27.24
N ASN A 95 -4.17 -7.75 -27.52
CA ASN A 95 -5.36 -8.47 -27.07
C ASN A 95 -5.09 -9.46 -25.92
N GLU A 96 -3.87 -9.51 -25.39
CA GLU A 96 -3.53 -10.33 -24.25
C GLU A 96 -3.92 -9.60 -22.96
N SER A 97 -4.74 -10.28 -22.17
CA SER A 97 -5.16 -9.80 -20.86
C SER A 97 -4.71 -10.80 -19.82
N ILE A 98 -4.09 -10.31 -18.76
CA ILE A 98 -3.69 -11.11 -17.62
C ILE A 98 -4.51 -10.73 -16.39
N GLN A 99 -4.67 -11.67 -15.47
CA GLN A 99 -5.19 -11.38 -14.14
C GLN A 99 -4.04 -11.43 -13.15
N ILE A 100 -3.91 -10.39 -12.34
CA ILE A 100 -2.91 -10.26 -11.29
C ILE A 100 -3.60 -10.53 -9.96
N HIS A 101 -3.19 -11.58 -9.26
CA HIS A 101 -3.71 -11.95 -7.95
C HIS A 101 -2.67 -11.64 -6.88
N ILE A 102 -3.10 -11.07 -5.76
CA ILE A 102 -2.24 -10.76 -4.62
C ILE A 102 -2.77 -11.49 -3.40
N ASP A 103 -1.91 -12.27 -2.75
CA ASP A 103 -2.25 -12.99 -1.52
C ASP A 103 -1.95 -12.19 -0.24
N GLY A 104 -2.30 -12.76 0.91
CA GLY A 104 -2.10 -12.12 2.23
C GLY A 104 -0.64 -11.99 2.66
N LYS A 105 0.30 -12.56 1.90
CA LYS A 105 1.75 -12.49 2.11
C LYS A 105 2.43 -11.50 1.17
N ASN A 106 1.64 -10.69 0.45
CA ASN A 106 2.10 -9.76 -0.58
C ASN A 106 2.80 -10.47 -1.75
N HIS A 107 2.42 -11.72 -2.05
CA HIS A 107 2.90 -12.44 -3.21
C HIS A 107 1.95 -12.24 -4.39
N ILE A 108 2.53 -12.00 -5.56
CA ILE A 108 1.80 -11.80 -6.81
C ILE A 108 1.84 -13.09 -7.65
N THR A 109 0.69 -13.58 -8.07
CA THR A 109 0.55 -14.64 -9.09
C THR A 109 -0.23 -14.12 -10.28
N VAL A 110 -0.06 -14.75 -11.45
CA VAL A 110 -0.66 -14.28 -12.70
C VAL A 110 -1.38 -15.39 -13.44
N GLU A 111 -2.58 -15.09 -13.92
CA GLU A 111 -3.36 -15.94 -14.83
C GLU A 111 -3.61 -15.24 -16.17
N GLY A 112 -4.16 -15.96 -17.16
CA GLY A 112 -4.55 -15.40 -18.46
C GLY A 112 -3.57 -15.64 -19.60
N THR A 113 -2.39 -16.21 -19.32
CA THR A 113 -1.43 -16.66 -20.35
C THR A 113 -1.24 -18.18 -20.29
N LEU A 114 -1.27 -18.85 -21.45
CA LEU A 114 -1.02 -20.29 -21.59
C LEU A 114 0.47 -20.64 -21.61
N ASP A 115 1.34 -19.63 -21.72
CA ASP A 115 2.79 -19.80 -21.66
C ASP A 115 3.26 -19.75 -20.20
N ASP A 116 3.53 -20.92 -19.63
CA ASP A 116 4.00 -21.04 -18.24
C ASP A 116 5.36 -20.35 -18.01
N GLN A 117 6.23 -20.29 -19.02
CA GLN A 117 7.51 -19.60 -18.91
C GLN A 117 7.29 -18.08 -18.84
N LYS A 118 6.43 -17.54 -19.71
CA LYS A 118 6.04 -16.13 -19.68
C LYS A 118 5.36 -15.77 -18.36
N ARG A 119 4.44 -16.62 -17.88
CA ARG A 119 3.78 -16.43 -16.57
C ARG A 119 4.80 -16.31 -15.44
N ALA A 120 5.73 -17.26 -15.34
CA ALA A 120 6.76 -17.25 -14.33
C ALA A 120 7.69 -16.02 -14.42
N GLN A 121 7.99 -15.55 -15.64
CA GLN A 121 8.76 -14.32 -15.85
C GLN A 121 8.01 -13.08 -15.36
N ILE A 122 6.72 -12.97 -15.66
CA ILE A 122 5.85 -11.89 -15.18
C ILE A 122 5.80 -11.91 -13.65
N GLU A 123 5.47 -13.05 -13.04
CA GLU A 123 5.38 -13.18 -11.59
C GLU A 123 6.70 -12.80 -10.91
N LYS A 124 7.83 -13.28 -11.44
CA LYS A 124 9.16 -12.92 -10.93
C LYS A 124 9.42 -11.41 -11.02
N ALA A 125 9.09 -10.79 -12.15
CA ALA A 125 9.31 -9.36 -12.36
C ALA A 125 8.47 -8.52 -11.38
N LEU A 126 7.16 -8.81 -11.29
CA LEU A 126 6.24 -8.06 -10.42
C LEU A 126 6.54 -8.26 -8.93
N ASN A 127 6.89 -9.47 -8.50
CA ASN A 127 7.32 -9.72 -7.12
C ASN A 127 8.69 -9.11 -6.79
N GLY A 128 9.49 -8.77 -7.80
CA GLY A 128 10.74 -8.04 -7.64
C GLY A 128 10.56 -6.55 -7.32
N VAL A 129 9.37 -6.00 -7.56
CA VAL A 129 9.06 -4.59 -7.30
C VAL A 129 8.74 -4.38 -5.82
N GLU A 130 9.57 -3.59 -5.16
CA GLU A 130 9.38 -3.27 -3.75
C GLU A 130 7.99 -2.63 -3.50
N GLN A 131 7.22 -3.25 -2.60
CA GLN A 131 5.92 -2.78 -2.13
C GLN A 131 4.79 -2.74 -3.18
N LEU A 132 4.96 -3.28 -4.39
CA LEU A 132 3.91 -3.28 -5.42
C LEU A 132 2.64 -3.99 -4.93
N ALA A 133 2.78 -5.22 -4.43
CA ALA A 133 1.68 -6.01 -3.88
C ALA A 133 0.94 -5.30 -2.74
N ALA A 134 1.67 -4.72 -1.79
CA ALA A 134 1.11 -3.98 -0.66
C ALA A 134 0.32 -2.73 -1.11
N ARG A 135 0.82 -2.03 -2.14
CA ARG A 135 0.14 -0.89 -2.74
C ARG A 135 -1.12 -1.31 -3.50
N LEU A 136 -1.06 -2.39 -4.29
CA LEU A 136 -2.23 -2.94 -4.98
C LEU A 136 -3.33 -3.33 -3.99
N LEU A 137 -2.99 -4.02 -2.89
CA LEU A 137 -3.97 -4.33 -1.84
C LEU A 137 -4.57 -3.05 -1.25
N SER A 138 -3.73 -2.03 -0.96
CA SER A 138 -4.19 -0.75 -0.38
C SER A 138 -5.10 0.02 -1.33
N HIS A 139 -4.79 0.00 -2.62
CA HIS A 139 -5.66 0.54 -3.66
C HIS A 139 -7.02 -0.16 -3.62
N TRP A 140 -7.04 -1.49 -3.65
CA TRP A 140 -8.26 -2.28 -3.63
C TRP A 140 -9.16 -1.98 -2.43
N ASP A 141 -8.60 -1.94 -1.21
CA ASP A 141 -9.34 -1.58 0.01
C ASP A 141 -10.02 -0.22 -0.11
N LEU A 142 -9.29 0.79 -0.61
CA LEU A 142 -9.80 2.16 -0.72
C LEU A 142 -10.84 2.30 -1.82
N VAL A 143 -10.68 1.61 -2.96
CA VAL A 143 -11.71 1.52 -3.99
C VAL A 143 -12.96 0.85 -3.42
N GLY A 144 -12.79 -0.24 -2.66
CA GLY A 144 -13.88 -0.90 -1.93
C GLY A 144 -14.64 0.05 -1.00
N GLU A 145 -13.94 0.87 -0.20
CA GLU A 145 -14.58 1.87 0.67
C GLU A 145 -15.40 2.90 -0.13
N GLN A 146 -14.89 3.38 -1.27
CA GLN A 146 -15.66 4.29 -2.14
C GLN A 146 -16.87 3.59 -2.79
N ASN A 147 -16.82 2.27 -2.93
CA ASN A 147 -17.92 1.43 -3.38
C ASN A 147 -18.84 0.96 -2.22
N GLY A 148 -18.69 1.53 -1.02
CA GLY A 148 -19.54 1.21 0.12
C GLY A 148 -19.22 -0.14 0.79
N THR A 149 -18.08 -0.74 0.47
CA THR A 149 -17.56 -1.95 1.11
C THR A 149 -16.49 -1.57 2.14
N PRO A 150 -16.79 -1.55 3.44
CA PRO A 150 -15.83 -1.14 4.46
C PRO A 150 -14.66 -2.13 4.57
N ILE A 151 -13.48 -1.61 4.93
CA ILE A 151 -12.31 -2.44 5.22
C ILE A 151 -12.61 -3.39 6.40
N ASP A 152 -12.38 -4.68 6.20
CA ASP A 152 -12.36 -5.64 7.30
C ASP A 152 -11.14 -5.37 8.18
N LYS A 153 -11.40 -4.75 9.34
CA LYS A 153 -10.37 -4.34 10.29
C LYS A 153 -9.56 -5.52 10.83
N VAL A 154 -10.16 -6.70 10.95
CA VAL A 154 -9.48 -7.87 11.53
C VAL A 154 -8.50 -8.46 10.52
N VAL A 155 -8.94 -8.59 9.27
CA VAL A 155 -8.09 -9.02 8.15
C VAL A 155 -6.96 -8.02 7.91
N TYR A 156 -7.28 -6.72 7.90
CA TYR A 156 -6.31 -5.66 7.78
C TYR A 156 -5.28 -5.66 8.92
N GLU A 157 -5.73 -5.87 10.17
CA GLU A 157 -4.84 -5.95 11.33
C GLU A 157 -3.87 -7.14 11.21
N LYS A 158 -4.35 -8.33 10.80
CA LYS A 158 -3.49 -9.52 10.54
C LYS A 158 -2.40 -9.20 9.52
N TRP A 159 -2.77 -8.64 8.37
CA TRP A 159 -1.82 -8.26 7.33
C TRP A 159 -0.80 -7.24 7.86
N HIS A 160 -1.26 -6.19 8.53
CA HIS A 160 -0.40 -5.10 9.01
C HIS A 160 0.62 -5.57 10.06
N VAL A 161 0.24 -6.50 10.97
CA VAL A 161 1.20 -7.05 11.93
C VAL A 161 2.21 -7.98 11.27
N ASN A 162 1.79 -8.74 10.24
CA ASN A 162 2.71 -9.60 9.50
C ASN A 162 3.75 -8.76 8.74
N GLU A 163 3.34 -7.66 8.11
CA GLU A 163 4.25 -6.73 7.44
C GLU A 163 5.20 -6.03 8.42
N PHE A 164 4.71 -5.67 9.61
CA PHE A 164 5.55 -5.14 10.67
C PHE A 164 6.63 -6.14 11.10
N LEU A 165 6.28 -7.40 11.34
CA LEU A 165 7.23 -8.46 11.70
C LEU A 165 8.28 -8.67 10.59
N LYS A 166 7.82 -8.73 9.34
CA LYS A 166 8.70 -8.94 8.17
C LYS A 166 9.68 -7.79 8.02
N THR A 167 9.19 -6.56 8.10
CA THR A 167 10.00 -5.35 7.90
C THR A 167 10.98 -5.15 9.04
N MET A 168 10.52 -5.25 10.28
CA MET A 168 11.30 -4.84 11.44
C MET A 168 12.22 -5.95 11.97
N ALA A 169 11.81 -7.20 11.81
CA ALA A 169 12.51 -8.35 12.37
C ALA A 169 12.87 -9.42 11.34
N GLY A 170 12.36 -9.34 10.10
CA GLY A 170 12.52 -10.43 9.12
C GLY A 170 11.73 -11.69 9.50
N LEU A 171 10.63 -11.52 10.24
CA LEU A 171 9.82 -12.59 10.79
C LEU A 171 8.42 -12.61 10.17
N THR A 172 7.70 -13.70 10.40
CA THR A 172 6.31 -13.91 10.04
C THR A 172 5.49 -14.28 11.28
N LEU A 173 4.16 -14.32 11.14
CA LEU A 173 3.27 -14.74 12.22
C LEU A 173 3.52 -16.17 12.73
N SER A 174 4.14 -17.06 11.93
CA SER A 174 4.48 -18.42 12.38
C SER A 174 5.72 -18.49 13.27
N ASP A 175 6.52 -17.43 13.31
CA ASP A 175 7.77 -17.39 14.09
C ASP A 175 7.55 -16.93 15.54
N VAL A 176 6.34 -16.49 15.87
CA VAL A 176 5.99 -15.90 17.16
C VAL A 176 4.72 -16.49 17.73
N GLY A 177 4.60 -16.49 19.05
CA GLY A 177 3.45 -17.01 19.78
C GLY A 177 3.14 -16.19 21.02
N LEU A 178 2.21 -16.68 21.82
CA LEU A 178 1.96 -16.18 23.17
C LEU A 178 2.19 -17.27 24.20
N ASN A 179 2.83 -16.94 25.31
CA ASN A 179 2.84 -17.80 26.50
C ASN A 179 1.51 -17.72 27.27
N GLU A 180 1.40 -18.49 28.35
CA GLU A 180 0.21 -18.50 29.23
C GLU A 180 -0.09 -17.13 29.86
N ALA A 181 0.92 -16.27 30.03
CA ALA A 181 0.78 -14.91 30.53
C ALA A 181 0.35 -13.89 29.46
N GLY A 182 0.22 -14.30 28.19
CA GLY A 182 -0.10 -13.39 27.08
C GLY A 182 1.08 -12.51 26.65
N GLU A 183 2.30 -12.94 26.95
CA GLU A 183 3.54 -12.31 26.48
C GLU A 183 3.99 -12.97 25.18
N ILE A 184 4.61 -12.17 24.31
CA ILE A 184 5.09 -12.65 23.02
C ILE A 184 6.29 -13.57 23.25
N THR A 185 6.27 -14.75 22.62
CA THR A 185 7.36 -15.73 22.61
C THR A 185 7.81 -16.01 21.19
N GLY A 186 8.98 -16.65 21.04
CA GLY A 186 9.61 -16.89 19.73
C GLY A 186 10.34 -15.65 19.19
N GLY A 187 10.52 -15.59 17.88
CA GLY A 187 11.17 -14.48 17.20
C GLY A 187 12.70 -14.46 17.28
N ASN A 188 13.28 -13.26 17.31
CA ASN A 188 14.73 -13.04 17.27
C ASN A 188 15.15 -11.75 18.01
N GLU A 189 16.45 -11.50 18.06
CA GLU A 189 17.02 -10.34 18.77
C GLU A 189 16.47 -8.98 18.27
N LYS A 190 16.07 -8.87 17.00
CA LYS A 190 15.47 -7.63 16.49
C LYS A 190 14.10 -7.40 17.11
N LEU A 191 13.28 -8.45 17.22
CA LEU A 191 11.99 -8.37 17.90
C LEU A 191 12.17 -8.08 19.40
N ASP A 192 13.16 -8.68 20.06
CA ASP A 192 13.46 -8.41 21.46
C ASP A 192 13.78 -6.93 21.71
N ARG A 193 14.62 -6.34 20.85
CA ARG A 193 14.94 -4.91 20.90
C ARG A 193 13.70 -4.03 20.72
N ILE A 194 12.79 -4.40 19.83
CA ILE A 194 11.51 -3.70 19.62
C ILE A 194 10.63 -3.78 20.86
N ILE A 195 10.52 -4.95 21.48
CA ILE A 195 9.75 -5.16 22.71
C ILE A 195 10.33 -4.32 23.86
N GLN A 196 11.65 -4.30 24.01
CA GLN A 196 12.33 -3.47 25.01
C GLN A 196 12.10 -1.98 24.76
N ALA A 197 12.22 -1.52 23.52
CA ALA A 197 12.01 -0.11 23.17
C ALA A 197 10.55 0.33 23.39
N ALA A 198 9.58 -0.58 23.22
CA ALA A 198 8.17 -0.32 23.43
C ALA A 198 7.74 -0.34 24.91
N ALA A 199 8.57 -0.84 25.82
CA ALA A 199 8.25 -0.91 27.25
C ALA A 199 8.27 0.47 27.93
N ASP A 200 9.18 1.35 27.51
CA ASP A 200 9.29 2.74 27.95
C ASP A 200 9.60 3.64 26.74
N PRO A 201 8.60 3.97 25.91
CA PRO A 201 8.81 4.66 24.64
C PRO A 201 9.20 6.13 24.85
N LYS A 202 10.31 6.54 24.24
CA LYS A 202 10.89 7.89 24.32
C LYS A 202 10.71 8.68 23.02
N SER A 203 10.08 8.07 22.02
CA SER A 203 9.85 8.65 20.70
C SER A 203 8.53 8.20 20.08
N ASP A 204 8.06 8.91 19.06
CA ASP A 204 6.88 8.51 18.26
C ASP A 204 7.03 7.12 17.65
N LEU A 205 8.25 6.75 17.24
CA LEU A 205 8.54 5.44 16.67
C LEU A 205 8.35 4.33 17.70
N GLU A 206 8.88 4.50 18.91
CA GLU A 206 8.73 3.50 19.96
C GLU A 206 7.27 3.40 20.44
N ASN A 207 6.55 4.52 20.49
CA ASN A 207 5.10 4.52 20.70
C ASN A 207 4.34 3.73 19.61
N SER A 208 4.81 3.80 18.36
CA SER A 208 4.24 3.02 17.28
C SER A 208 4.51 1.52 17.43
N PHE A 209 5.70 1.13 17.94
CA PHE A 209 6.01 -0.26 18.26
C PHE A 209 5.07 -0.80 19.33
N GLN A 210 4.81 -0.04 20.39
CA GLN A 210 3.86 -0.44 21.43
C GLN A 210 2.47 -0.74 20.84
N ASN A 211 1.99 0.11 19.93
CA ASN A 211 0.72 -0.09 19.24
C ASN A 211 0.73 -1.34 18.33
N MET A 212 1.82 -1.58 17.60
CA MET A 212 1.96 -2.76 16.76
C MET A 212 2.06 -4.06 17.55
N LEU A 213 2.78 -4.05 18.68
CA LEU A 213 2.85 -5.20 19.58
C LEU A 213 1.48 -5.52 20.20
N LYS A 214 0.67 -4.50 20.52
CA LYS A 214 -0.72 -4.71 20.96
C LYS A 214 -1.57 -5.41 19.89
N LYS A 215 -1.47 -4.97 18.64
CA LYS A 215 -2.16 -5.61 17.51
C LYS A 215 -1.66 -7.04 17.28
N LEU A 216 -0.35 -7.26 17.36
CA LEU A 216 0.24 -8.59 17.25
C LEU A 216 -0.34 -9.53 18.31
N LYS A 217 -0.39 -9.11 19.58
CA LYS A 217 -1.02 -9.88 20.66
C LYS A 217 -2.49 -10.19 20.37
N ASN A 218 -3.26 -9.24 19.83
CA ASN A 218 -4.66 -9.48 19.48
C ASN A 218 -4.80 -10.55 18.38
N VAL A 219 -3.98 -10.48 17.34
CA VAL A 219 -3.96 -11.44 16.23
C VAL A 219 -3.57 -12.82 16.74
N LEU A 220 -2.49 -12.92 17.53
CA LEU A 220 -2.04 -14.18 18.11
C LEU A 220 -3.07 -14.79 19.07
N LYS A 221 -3.73 -13.96 19.89
CA LYS A 221 -4.78 -14.42 20.81
C LYS A 221 -5.98 -15.03 20.10
N LYS A 222 -6.34 -14.52 18.92
CA LYS A 222 -7.41 -15.08 18.09
C LYS A 222 -6.99 -16.37 17.38
N GLY A 223 -5.68 -16.58 17.20
CA GLY A 223 -5.15 -17.61 16.31
C GLY A 223 -5.10 -17.08 14.88
N PRO A 224 -3.90 -16.79 14.33
CA PRO A 224 -3.76 -16.22 12.98
C PRO A 224 -4.52 -16.99 11.89
N ASP A 225 -4.56 -18.31 11.99
CA ASP A 225 -5.22 -19.20 11.01
C ASP A 225 -6.75 -19.09 11.01
N THR A 226 -7.34 -18.53 12.08
CA THR A 226 -8.80 -18.29 12.16
C THR A 226 -9.21 -16.99 11.47
N ILE A 227 -8.24 -16.12 11.15
CA ILE A 227 -8.48 -14.84 10.50
C ILE A 227 -8.15 -15.02 9.02
N ALA A 228 -9.10 -14.66 8.14
CA ALA A 228 -8.86 -14.71 6.70
C ALA A 228 -7.67 -13.83 6.29
N ASP A 229 -6.99 -14.24 5.23
CA ASP A 229 -5.93 -13.45 4.62
C ASP A 229 -6.52 -12.36 3.72
N ARG A 230 -5.86 -11.20 3.72
CA ARG A 230 -6.17 -10.13 2.78
C ARG A 230 -5.79 -10.58 1.38
N SER A 231 -6.61 -10.31 0.38
CA SER A 231 -6.28 -10.62 -1.01
C SER A 231 -7.01 -9.68 -1.96
N ALA A 232 -6.48 -9.54 -3.17
CA ALA A 232 -7.12 -8.76 -4.23
C ALA A 232 -6.81 -9.38 -5.59
N SER A 233 -7.60 -9.02 -6.59
CA SER A 233 -7.36 -9.41 -7.98
C SER A 233 -7.64 -8.24 -8.91
N PHE A 234 -6.82 -8.12 -9.95
CA PHE A 234 -6.90 -7.06 -10.94
C PHE A 234 -6.80 -7.64 -12.33
N GLY A 235 -7.54 -7.07 -13.28
CA GLY A 235 -7.26 -7.29 -14.69
C GLY A 235 -6.11 -6.39 -15.13
N TYR A 236 -5.35 -6.80 -16.13
CA TYR A 236 -4.35 -5.96 -16.76
C TYR A 236 -4.30 -6.23 -18.27
N SER A 237 -4.58 -5.19 -19.06
CA SER A 237 -4.67 -5.28 -20.52
C SER A 237 -4.33 -3.93 -21.13
N GLY A 238 -3.59 -3.92 -22.24
CA GLY A 238 -3.25 -2.69 -22.97
C GLY A 238 -2.61 -1.61 -22.09
N GLY A 239 -1.70 -2.00 -21.18
CA GLY A 239 -1.01 -1.08 -20.27
C GLY A 239 -1.87 -0.51 -19.14
N THR A 240 -3.10 -1.00 -18.96
CA THR A 240 -4.06 -0.48 -17.97
C THR A 240 -4.45 -1.53 -16.95
N LEU A 241 -4.35 -1.16 -15.66
CA LEU A 241 -4.91 -1.92 -14.55
C LEU A 241 -6.44 -1.75 -14.49
N ILE A 242 -7.13 -2.85 -14.21
CA ILE A 242 -8.59 -2.94 -14.16
C ILE A 242 -9.01 -3.41 -12.77
N ASP A 243 -9.82 -2.59 -12.08
CA ASP A 243 -10.38 -2.95 -10.78
C ASP A 243 -11.47 -4.02 -10.96
N MET A 244 -11.28 -5.17 -10.34
CA MET A 244 -12.23 -6.29 -10.43
C MET A 244 -13.18 -6.32 -9.24
N ASN A 245 -14.37 -6.87 -9.45
CA ASN A 245 -15.38 -7.09 -8.41
C ASN A 245 -15.85 -5.80 -7.69
N VAL A 246 -15.83 -4.67 -8.38
CA VAL A 246 -16.33 -3.38 -7.90
C VAL A 246 -17.40 -2.83 -8.84
N SER A 247 -18.38 -2.10 -8.32
CA SER A 247 -19.39 -1.44 -9.16
C SER A 247 -18.79 -0.26 -9.92
N LYS A 248 -17.91 0.50 -9.28
CA LYS A 248 -17.23 1.68 -9.82
C LYS A 248 -15.72 1.51 -9.69
N GLY A 249 -15.05 1.29 -10.82
CA GLY A 249 -13.59 1.19 -10.91
C GLY A 249 -12.95 2.44 -11.51
N PHE A 250 -11.63 2.43 -11.61
CA PHE A 250 -10.84 3.54 -12.13
C PHE A 250 -10.23 3.24 -13.50
N SER A 251 -10.44 2.05 -14.08
CA SER A 251 -9.94 1.67 -15.41
C SER A 251 -10.55 2.50 -16.55
N THR A 252 -9.93 2.42 -17.73
CA THR A 252 -10.53 2.90 -18.98
C THR A 252 -11.88 2.20 -19.18
N GLY A 253 -12.97 2.96 -19.29
CA GLY A 253 -14.34 2.46 -19.37
C GLY A 253 -15.09 2.33 -18.03
N GLN A 254 -14.37 2.21 -16.90
CA GLN A 254 -14.99 2.22 -15.55
C GLN A 254 -15.05 3.63 -14.96
N ILE A 255 -14.09 4.50 -15.33
CA ILE A 255 -13.98 5.84 -14.75
C ILE A 255 -15.22 6.71 -14.98
N GLU A 256 -15.98 6.49 -16.06
CA GLU A 256 -17.17 7.27 -16.41
C GLU A 256 -18.22 7.25 -15.30
N GLU A 257 -18.31 6.18 -14.51
CA GLU A 257 -19.24 6.10 -13.37
C GLU A 257 -18.89 7.07 -12.22
N TRP A 258 -17.67 7.61 -12.22
CA TRP A 258 -17.22 8.69 -11.33
C TRP A 258 -17.36 10.09 -11.95
N LEU A 259 -17.55 10.18 -13.28
CA LEU A 259 -17.49 11.44 -14.04
C LEU A 259 -18.86 12.15 -14.19
N ASP A 260 -19.89 11.71 -13.47
CA ASP A 260 -21.12 12.50 -13.26
C ASP A 260 -20.82 13.84 -12.56
N ASP A 261 -19.71 13.90 -11.83
CA ASP A 261 -19.18 15.13 -11.26
C ASP A 261 -18.38 15.92 -12.30
N SER A 262 -18.89 17.08 -12.70
CA SER A 262 -18.26 17.96 -13.70
C SER A 262 -16.86 18.44 -13.32
N PHE A 263 -16.53 18.53 -12.03
CA PHE A 263 -15.20 18.93 -11.57
C PHE A 263 -14.22 17.77 -11.73
N LEU A 264 -14.60 16.55 -11.31
CA LEU A 264 -13.80 15.35 -11.51
C LEU A 264 -13.58 15.06 -12.99
N ARG A 265 -14.64 15.17 -13.80
CA ARG A 265 -14.56 15.06 -15.26
C ARG A 265 -13.53 16.03 -15.83
N LYS A 266 -13.52 17.29 -15.40
CA LYS A 266 -12.53 18.27 -15.86
C LYS A 266 -11.11 17.92 -15.42
N ALA A 267 -10.93 17.48 -14.17
CA ALA A 267 -9.62 17.16 -13.61
C ALA A 267 -9.00 15.90 -14.23
N ILE A 268 -9.81 14.89 -14.54
CA ILE A 268 -9.36 13.61 -15.08
C ILE A 268 -9.15 13.66 -16.59
N LEU A 269 -9.99 14.38 -17.34
CA LEU A 269 -9.92 14.43 -18.81
C LEU A 269 -8.98 15.51 -19.37
N ASN A 270 -8.59 16.52 -18.58
CA ASN A 270 -7.71 17.61 -19.03
C ASN A 270 -6.37 17.67 -18.28
N GLY A 271 -6.07 16.66 -17.45
CA GLY A 271 -4.77 16.47 -16.81
C GLY A 271 -3.93 15.50 -17.61
#